data_AF-A0A497SHU2-F1
#
_entry.id   AF-A0A497SHU2-F1
#
_cell.length_a   1.000
_cell.length_b   1.000
_cell.length_c   1.000
_cell.angle_alpha   90.00
_cell.angle_beta   90.00
_cell.angle_gamma   90.00
#
_symmetry.space_group_name_H-M   'P 1'
#
loop_
_entity.id
_entity.type
_entity.pdbx_description
1 polymer ?
#
loop_
_entity_poly.entity_id
_entity_poly.type
_entity_poly.pdbx_seq_one_letter_code
_entity_poly.pdbx_strand_id
1 'polypeptide(L)'
;MKYERLNEILLVIIIAFLILVFFLTLERFNAVNKTLNITTTTSTISIPTSSVTTTTMIESTSSTTIPIPTTSTSISTTTTSLSSCVSSNDCGSEFYHGTYFCENGNVALLKYIPRCVHGVCKFRTRVQIMDVCRENETCIPGLGRCVPENRYQIPSGSRILRLNNNEFGEIFGYKFRVEFIQYRGHEIPAVLLSVVGPDGSETEAACSRDMETRIDDLEIGLYSATESSVVIWVKKV
;
A
#
# COMPACT_ATOMS: atom_id res chain seq x y z
N MET A 1 -19.04 -19.22 -56.19
CA MET A 1 -20.22 -19.66 -55.42
C MET A 1 -19.95 -20.64 -54.26
N LYS A 2 -18.95 -21.54 -54.28
CA LYS A 2 -18.68 -22.42 -53.12
C LYS A 2 -17.95 -21.76 -51.93
N TYR A 3 -17.20 -20.68 -52.17
CA TYR A 3 -16.41 -20.01 -51.13
C TYR A 3 -17.22 -19.04 -50.24
N GLU A 4 -18.28 -18.42 -50.75
CA GLU A 4 -19.12 -17.51 -49.95
C GLU A 4 -19.87 -18.23 -48.83
N ARG A 5 -20.38 -19.44 -49.10
CA ARG A 5 -21.07 -20.23 -48.07
C ARG A 5 -20.15 -20.70 -46.94
N LEU A 6 -18.86 -20.88 -47.22
CA LEU A 6 -17.90 -21.29 -46.19
C LEU A 6 -17.63 -20.15 -45.20
N ASN A 7 -17.64 -18.90 -45.68
CA ASN A 7 -17.38 -17.74 -44.85
C ASN A 7 -18.57 -17.42 -43.92
N GLU A 8 -19.80 -17.61 -44.38
CA GLU A 8 -20.99 -17.47 -43.53
C GLU A 8 -21.03 -18.53 -42.42
N ILE A 9 -20.71 -19.79 -42.75
CA ILE A 9 -20.67 -20.87 -41.76
C ILE A 9 -19.58 -20.59 -40.71
N LEU A 10 -18.40 -20.14 -41.13
CA LEU A 10 -17.31 -19.79 -40.21
C LEU A 10 -17.70 -18.63 -39.29
N LEU A 11 -18.38 -17.60 -39.82
CA LEU A 11 -18.86 -16.46 -39.04
C LEU A 11 -19.88 -16.90 -37.97
N VAL A 12 -20.82 -17.79 -38.31
CA VAL A 12 -21.81 -18.31 -37.37
C VAL A 12 -21.14 -19.13 -36.26
N ILE A 13 -20.11 -19.93 -36.59
CA ILE A 13 -19.35 -20.70 -35.59
C ILE A 13 -18.59 -19.77 -34.63
N ILE A 14 -17.97 -18.70 -35.15
CA ILE A 14 -17.24 -17.73 -34.33
C ILE A 14 -18.21 -17.00 -33.38
N ILE A 15 -19.38 -16.57 -33.87
CA ILE A 15 -20.40 -15.91 -33.05
C ILE A 15 -20.91 -16.85 -31.96
N ALA A 16 -21.22 -18.11 -32.30
CA ALA A 16 -21.66 -19.10 -31.32
C ALA A 16 -20.60 -19.36 -30.24
N PHE A 17 -19.32 -19.44 -30.62
CA PHE A 17 -18.22 -19.60 -29.67
C PHE A 17 -18.07 -18.40 -28.73
N LEU A 18 -18.15 -17.18 -29.25
CA LEU A 18 -18.08 -15.95 -28.43
C LEU A 18 -19.24 -15.86 -27.44
N ILE A 19 -20.46 -16.25 -27.85
CA ILE A 19 -21.63 -16.30 -26.97
C ILE A 19 -21.42 -17.35 -25.86
N LEU A 20 -20.90 -18.53 -26.19
CA LEU A 20 -20.60 -19.58 -25.21
C LEU A 20 -19.56 -19.10 -24.18
N VAL A 21 -18.47 -18.47 -24.63
CA VAL A 21 -17.44 -17.91 -23.74
C VAL A 21 -18.04 -16.84 -22.82
N PHE A 22 -18.90 -15.97 -23.36
CA PHE A 22 -19.58 -14.95 -22.56
C PHE A 22 -20.45 -15.57 -21.45
N PHE A 23 -21.28 -16.58 -21.77
CA PHE A 23 -22.09 -17.27 -20.77
C PHE A 23 -21.25 -17.98 -19.70
N LEU A 24 -20.15 -18.63 -20.08
CA LEU A 24 -19.24 -19.28 -19.13
C LEU A 24 -18.57 -18.27 -18.20
N THR A 25 -18.22 -17.07 -18.69
CA THR A 25 -17.66 -16.01 -17.84
C THR A 25 -18.71 -15.40 -16.90
N LEU A 26 -19.97 -15.32 -17.33
CA LEU A 26 -21.06 -14.78 -16.53
C LEU A 26 -21.45 -15.71 -15.37
N GLU A 27 -21.44 -17.02 -15.59
CA GLU A 27 -21.66 -18.01 -14.51
C GLU A 27 -20.56 -17.95 -13.44
N ARG A 28 -19.29 -17.76 -13.84
CA ARG A 28 -18.19 -17.57 -12.88
C ARG A 28 -18.37 -16.30 -12.03
N PHE A 29 -18.90 -15.22 -12.60
CA PHE A 29 -19.20 -14.00 -11.84
C PHE A 29 -20.33 -14.21 -10.82
N ASN A 30 -21.38 -14.96 -11.17
CA ASN A 30 -22.47 -15.25 -10.24
C ASN A 30 -22.07 -16.22 -9.12
N ALA A 31 -21.09 -17.09 -9.34
CA ALA A 31 -20.56 -17.97 -8.29
C ALA A 31 -19.77 -17.21 -7.21
N VAL A 32 -19.03 -16.15 -7.60
CA VAL A 32 -18.22 -15.35 -6.67
C VAL A 32 -19.08 -14.48 -5.74
N ASN A 33 -20.25 -14.01 -6.19
CA ASN A 33 -21.15 -13.17 -5.38
C ASN A 33 -21.93 -13.95 -4.30
N LYS A 34 -21.91 -15.28 -4.30
CA LYS A 34 -22.66 -16.09 -3.33
C LYS A 34 -21.87 -16.49 -2.07
N THR A 35 -20.59 -16.12 -1.97
CA THR A 35 -19.70 -16.57 -0.87
C THR A 35 -19.10 -15.42 -0.05
N LEU A 36 -19.74 -14.25 -0.04
CA LEU A 36 -19.35 -13.14 0.84
C LEU A 36 -20.34 -13.01 2.02
N ASN A 37 -20.40 -14.04 2.87
CA ASN A 37 -20.96 -13.90 4.22
C ASN A 37 -19.86 -13.34 5.12
N ILE A 38 -19.80 -12.01 5.25
CA ILE A 38 -18.95 -11.32 6.23
C ILE A 38 -19.61 -11.48 7.60
N THR A 39 -19.12 -12.43 8.39
CA THR A 39 -19.45 -12.53 9.81
C THR A 39 -18.58 -11.51 10.56
N THR A 40 -19.16 -10.39 10.96
CA THR A 40 -18.48 -9.35 11.71
C THR A 40 -18.37 -9.77 13.18
N THR A 41 -17.27 -10.39 13.57
CA THR A 41 -16.93 -10.63 14.98
C THR A 41 -16.24 -9.39 15.54
N THR A 42 -16.95 -8.63 16.37
CA THR A 42 -16.38 -7.56 17.19
C THR A 42 -15.49 -8.17 18.27
N SER A 43 -14.18 -8.08 18.11
CA SER A 43 -13.20 -8.32 19.17
C SER A 43 -12.74 -6.98 19.77
N THR A 44 -13.19 -6.71 20.99
CA THR A 44 -12.62 -5.65 21.84
C THR A 44 -11.22 -6.06 22.27
N ILE A 45 -10.20 -5.36 21.76
CA ILE A 45 -8.82 -5.48 22.20
C ILE A 45 -8.60 -4.50 23.35
N SER A 46 -8.41 -5.01 24.56
CA SER A 46 -7.91 -4.26 25.72
C SER A 46 -6.38 -4.22 25.67
N ILE A 47 -5.83 -3.04 25.42
CA ILE A 47 -4.38 -2.79 25.46
C ILE A 47 -3.96 -2.60 26.93
N PRO A 48 -3.01 -3.39 27.48
CA PRO A 48 -2.44 -3.10 28.78
C PRO A 48 -1.46 -1.92 28.67
N THR A 49 -1.73 -0.85 29.40
CA THR A 49 -0.79 0.27 29.59
C THR A 49 0.33 -0.16 30.55
N SER A 50 1.53 -0.39 30.02
CA SER A 50 2.75 -0.50 30.82
C SER A 50 3.29 0.90 31.13
N SER A 51 3.23 1.31 32.39
CA SER A 51 3.86 2.52 32.90
C SER A 51 5.37 2.33 32.99
N VAL A 52 6.14 3.15 32.28
CA VAL A 52 7.59 3.28 32.46
C VAL A 52 7.84 4.22 33.64
N THR A 53 8.42 3.68 34.71
CA THR A 53 8.86 4.44 35.89
C THR A 53 10.24 5.02 35.62
N THR A 54 10.34 6.34 35.46
CA THR A 54 11.63 7.05 35.46
C THR A 54 11.84 7.62 36.86
N THR A 55 12.74 7.00 37.63
CA THR A 55 13.16 7.50 38.94
C THR A 55 14.19 8.60 38.73
N THR A 56 13.86 9.85 39.12
CA THR A 56 14.84 10.93 39.26
C THR A 56 14.77 11.43 40.69
N MET A 57 15.84 11.19 41.44
CA MET A 57 16.04 11.69 42.80
C MET A 57 16.50 13.14 42.74
N ILE A 58 15.70 14.09 43.25
CA ILE A 58 16.20 15.34 43.84
C ILE A 58 15.33 15.70 45.05
N GLU A 59 16.02 15.99 46.14
CA GLU A 59 15.55 16.25 47.49
C GLU A 59 15.27 17.75 47.72
N SER A 60 14.54 18.05 48.79
CA SER A 60 14.41 19.32 49.55
C SER A 60 13.17 20.23 49.36
N THR A 61 12.26 20.09 50.34
CA THR A 61 11.61 21.11 51.20
C THR A 61 11.06 22.42 50.63
N SER A 62 9.73 22.59 50.69
CA SER A 62 9.04 23.57 51.56
C SER A 62 7.53 23.64 51.29
N SER A 63 6.77 23.84 52.35
CA SER A 63 5.30 23.85 52.42
C SER A 63 4.68 25.09 51.78
N THR A 64 3.65 24.95 50.94
CA THR A 64 2.58 25.95 50.82
C THR A 64 1.29 25.31 50.30
N THR A 65 0.21 25.52 51.04
CA THR A 65 -1.15 24.97 50.81
C THR A 65 -2.02 26.04 50.17
N ILE A 66 -2.35 25.99 48.87
CA ILE A 66 -3.52 26.70 48.26
C ILE A 66 -3.94 25.99 46.93
N PRO A 67 -5.12 26.27 46.33
CA PRO A 67 -6.28 25.38 46.23
C PRO A 67 -6.43 24.64 44.88
N ILE A 68 -7.27 23.61 44.91
CA ILE A 68 -7.68 22.75 43.79
C ILE A 68 -8.46 23.55 42.72
N PRO A 69 -8.06 23.55 41.43
CA PRO A 69 -8.96 23.84 40.33
C PRO A 69 -9.61 22.53 39.86
N THR A 70 -10.89 22.36 40.18
CA THR A 70 -11.76 21.35 39.56
C THR A 70 -11.96 21.73 38.08
N THR A 71 -11.05 21.26 37.24
CA THR A 71 -11.25 21.32 35.78
C THR A 71 -12.14 20.15 35.43
N SER A 72 -13.41 20.44 35.16
CA SER A 72 -14.36 19.49 34.60
C SER A 72 -13.95 19.20 33.15
N THR A 73 -13.12 18.16 32.99
CA THR A 73 -12.82 17.58 31.68
C THR A 73 -14.11 16.98 31.14
N SER A 74 -14.78 17.71 30.26
CA SER A 74 -15.84 17.17 29.42
C SER A 74 -15.20 16.14 28.49
N ILE A 75 -15.32 14.88 28.88
CA ILE A 75 -15.05 13.74 27.99
C ILE A 75 -16.16 13.79 26.94
N SER A 76 -15.89 14.48 25.83
CA SER A 76 -16.74 14.41 24.65
C SER A 76 -16.52 13.04 24.02
N THR A 77 -17.33 12.07 24.44
CA THR A 77 -17.51 10.81 23.75
C THR A 77 -18.14 11.11 22.39
N THR A 78 -17.32 11.28 21.36
CA THR A 78 -17.79 11.22 19.96
C THR A 78 -18.16 9.78 19.66
N THR A 79 -19.41 9.44 19.98
CA THR A 79 -20.11 8.37 19.29
C THR A 79 -20.16 8.74 17.81
N THR A 80 -19.69 7.82 16.95
CA THR A 80 -19.85 7.89 15.50
C THR A 80 -21.33 7.86 15.16
N SER A 81 -22.00 8.99 15.32
CA SER A 81 -23.21 9.31 14.57
C SER A 81 -22.78 9.45 13.12
N LEU A 82 -23.56 8.86 12.21
CA LEU A 82 -23.44 9.10 10.78
C LEU A 82 -23.51 10.62 10.61
N SER A 83 -22.35 11.27 10.39
CA SER A 83 -22.24 12.72 10.51
C SER A 83 -23.14 13.36 9.47
N SER A 84 -24.30 13.84 9.90
CA SER A 84 -25.22 14.53 9.02
C SER A 84 -24.57 15.86 8.65
N CYS A 85 -24.22 16.02 7.38
CA CYS A 85 -23.64 17.25 6.87
C CYS A 85 -24.72 18.14 6.22
N VAL A 86 -24.54 19.45 6.32
CA VAL A 86 -25.35 20.45 5.63
C VAL A 86 -24.56 21.07 4.48
N SER A 87 -23.24 21.18 4.65
CA SER A 87 -22.32 21.74 3.68
C SER A 87 -21.08 20.83 3.48
N SER A 88 -20.35 21.03 2.38
CA SER A 88 -19.11 20.26 2.16
C SER A 88 -18.01 20.59 3.16
N ASN A 89 -18.06 21.76 3.80
CA ASN A 89 -17.07 22.15 4.81
C ASN A 89 -17.23 21.36 6.12
N ASP A 90 -18.43 20.79 6.35
CA ASP A 90 -18.71 19.97 7.53
C ASP A 90 -18.00 18.60 7.45
N CYS A 91 -17.55 18.22 6.25
CA CYS A 91 -16.95 16.92 5.96
C CYS A 91 -15.41 16.91 6.07
N GLY A 92 -14.83 18.00 6.58
CA GLY A 92 -13.38 18.14 6.75
C GLY A 92 -12.68 18.75 5.54
N SER A 93 -11.35 18.69 5.56
CA SER A 93 -10.48 19.27 4.52
C SER A 93 -10.07 18.23 3.47
N GLU A 94 -9.64 18.71 2.31
CA GLU A 94 -9.02 17.86 1.29
C GLU A 94 -7.72 17.23 1.85
N PHE A 95 -7.47 15.98 1.50
CA PHE A 95 -6.27 15.27 1.93
C PHE A 95 -5.75 14.32 0.84
N TYR A 96 -4.52 13.87 1.00
CA TYR A 96 -3.92 12.84 0.16
C TYR A 96 -3.88 11.52 0.90
N HIS A 97 -4.05 10.42 0.17
CA HIS A 97 -3.97 9.08 0.73
C HIS A 97 -3.43 8.11 -0.32
N GLY A 98 -2.79 7.04 0.15
CA GLY A 98 -2.18 6.04 -0.69
C GLY A 98 -0.68 6.23 -0.84
N THR A 99 -0.11 5.46 -1.76
CA THR A 99 1.28 5.56 -2.20
C THR A 99 1.38 6.30 -3.53
N TYR A 100 2.50 6.98 -3.78
CA TYR A 100 2.81 7.57 -5.09
C TYR A 100 2.82 6.51 -6.20
N PHE A 101 2.26 6.86 -7.35
CA PHE A 101 2.21 6.03 -8.55
C PHE A 101 2.55 6.85 -9.80
N CYS A 102 2.74 6.16 -10.92
CA CYS A 102 3.12 6.81 -12.17
C CYS A 102 1.90 6.99 -13.08
N GLU A 103 1.55 8.24 -13.39
CA GLU A 103 0.49 8.63 -14.31
C GLU A 103 1.12 9.31 -15.54
N ASN A 104 1.02 8.67 -16.70
CA ASN A 104 1.61 9.17 -17.96
C ASN A 104 3.11 9.54 -17.82
N GLY A 105 3.88 8.74 -17.08
CA GLY A 105 5.31 8.95 -16.84
C GLY A 105 5.65 9.96 -15.74
N ASN A 106 4.65 10.61 -15.12
CA ASN A 106 4.82 11.59 -14.05
C ASN A 106 4.44 10.99 -12.68
N VAL A 107 4.95 11.58 -11.61
CA VAL A 107 4.60 11.16 -10.25
C VAL A 107 3.23 11.73 -9.89
N ALA A 108 2.34 10.85 -9.44
CA ALA A 108 0.99 11.21 -9.06
C ALA A 108 0.59 10.60 -7.72
N LEU A 109 -0.42 11.20 -7.09
CA LEU A 109 -1.03 10.74 -5.86
C LEU A 109 -2.55 10.98 -5.89
N LEU A 110 -3.31 10.18 -5.16
CA LEU A 110 -4.75 10.36 -5.05
C LEU A 110 -5.09 11.47 -4.05
N LYS A 111 -5.83 12.46 -4.52
CA LYS A 111 -6.41 13.53 -3.73
C LYS A 111 -7.88 13.22 -3.43
N TYR A 112 -8.24 13.25 -2.16
CA TYR A 112 -9.58 13.01 -1.66
C TYR A 112 -10.23 14.34 -1.31
N ILE A 113 -11.37 14.62 -1.96
CA ILE A 113 -12.13 15.85 -1.78
C ILE A 113 -13.45 15.48 -1.07
N PRO A 114 -13.60 15.76 0.23
CA PRO A 114 -14.84 15.53 0.94
C PRO A 114 -15.97 16.42 0.42
N ARG A 115 -17.18 15.87 0.32
CA ARG A 115 -18.38 16.58 -0.11
C ARG A 115 -19.59 16.10 0.65
N CYS A 116 -20.49 17.03 0.95
CA CYS A 116 -21.80 16.66 1.47
C CYS A 116 -22.75 16.31 0.33
N VAL A 117 -23.27 15.08 0.34
CA VAL A 117 -24.24 14.60 -0.64
C VAL A 117 -25.41 13.96 0.09
N HIS A 118 -26.58 14.59 0.01
CA HIS A 118 -27.81 14.15 0.68
C HIS A 118 -27.63 13.91 2.19
N GLY A 119 -26.99 14.86 2.87
CA GLY A 119 -26.75 14.75 4.31
C GLY A 119 -25.61 13.83 4.71
N VAL A 120 -24.90 13.21 3.77
CA VAL A 120 -23.80 12.28 4.07
C VAL A 120 -22.50 12.75 3.45
N CYS A 121 -21.43 12.74 4.25
CA CYS A 121 -20.09 13.02 3.75
C CYS A 121 -19.60 11.88 2.85
N LYS A 122 -19.28 12.23 1.60
CA LYS A 122 -18.71 11.32 0.60
C LYS A 122 -17.41 11.90 0.08
N PHE A 123 -16.49 11.03 -0.32
CA PHE A 123 -15.23 11.45 -0.91
C PHE A 123 -15.29 11.32 -2.43
N ARG A 124 -14.87 12.39 -3.13
CA ARG A 124 -14.53 12.33 -4.54
C ARG A 124 -13.02 12.22 -4.67
N THR A 125 -12.55 11.18 -5.34
CA THR A 125 -11.12 11.01 -5.64
C THR A 125 -10.75 11.70 -6.94
N ARG A 126 -9.54 12.26 -6.99
CA ARG A 126 -8.90 12.80 -8.19
C ARG A 126 -7.44 12.42 -8.20
N VAL A 127 -6.89 12.12 -9.39
CA VAL A 127 -5.45 12.00 -9.57
C VAL A 127 -4.85 13.41 -9.56
N GLN A 128 -3.84 13.62 -8.73
CA GLN A 128 -3.07 14.85 -8.68
C GLN A 128 -1.64 14.54 -9.13
N ILE A 129 -1.16 15.25 -10.15
CA ILE A 129 0.26 15.21 -10.51
C ILE A 129 1.03 15.96 -9.42
N MET A 130 2.00 15.27 -8.84
CA MET A 130 2.85 15.73 -7.74
C MET A 130 4.20 16.22 -8.26
N ASP A 131 4.73 15.54 -9.27
CA ASP A 131 5.97 15.92 -9.94
C ASP A 131 5.90 15.57 -11.44
N VAL A 132 6.45 16.45 -12.28
CA VAL A 132 6.47 16.28 -13.74
C VAL A 132 7.88 15.91 -14.16
N CYS A 133 8.05 14.70 -14.67
CA CYS A 133 9.37 14.18 -15.01
C CYS A 133 9.90 14.81 -16.30
N ARG A 134 11.18 15.16 -16.28
CA ARG A 134 11.92 15.62 -17.47
C ARG A 134 12.29 14.43 -18.37
N GLU A 135 12.79 14.72 -19.56
CA GLU A 135 13.19 13.70 -20.54
C GLU A 135 14.27 12.73 -20.04
N ASN A 136 15.12 13.14 -19.10
CA ASN A 136 16.19 12.33 -18.51
C ASN A 136 15.85 11.83 -17.09
N GLU A 137 14.57 11.88 -16.74
CA GLU A 137 14.06 11.43 -15.45
C GLU A 137 12.99 10.37 -15.63
N THR A 138 12.82 9.52 -14.63
CA THR A 138 11.85 8.44 -14.64
C THR A 138 11.01 8.49 -13.36
N CYS A 139 9.71 8.23 -13.50
CA CYS A 139 8.84 7.97 -12.37
C CYS A 139 9.04 6.53 -11.86
N ILE A 140 9.22 6.39 -10.55
CA ILE A 140 9.28 5.08 -9.89
C ILE A 140 8.15 5.00 -8.85
N PRO A 141 7.30 3.95 -8.89
CA PRO A 141 6.24 3.76 -7.89
C PRO A 141 6.79 3.79 -6.45
N GLY A 142 6.05 4.45 -5.56
CA GLY A 142 6.43 4.65 -4.16
C GLY A 142 7.26 5.87 -3.85
N LEU A 143 7.66 6.63 -4.87
CA LEU A 143 8.52 7.80 -4.71
C LEU A 143 7.77 9.08 -5.06
N GLY A 144 7.87 10.08 -4.19
CA GLY A 144 7.17 11.36 -4.36
C GLY A 144 7.82 12.33 -5.33
N ARG A 145 8.85 11.89 -6.06
CA ARG A 145 9.65 12.70 -6.98
C ARG A 145 10.18 11.88 -8.15
N CYS A 146 10.40 12.54 -9.28
CA CYS A 146 11.10 11.98 -10.42
C CYS A 146 12.59 11.76 -10.07
N VAL A 147 13.21 10.78 -10.72
CA VAL A 147 14.63 10.47 -10.49
C VAL A 147 15.40 10.45 -11.79
N PRO A 148 16.68 10.91 -11.81
CA PRO A 148 17.52 10.79 -13.00
C PRO A 148 17.70 9.33 -13.39
N GLU A 149 17.64 9.02 -14.69
CA GLU A 149 17.79 7.66 -15.23
C GLU A 149 19.09 6.96 -14.76
N ASN A 150 20.15 7.73 -14.50
CA ASN A 150 21.46 7.21 -14.11
C ASN A 150 21.58 6.84 -12.62
N ARG A 151 20.59 7.16 -11.78
CA ARG A 151 20.65 6.94 -10.33
C ARG A 151 19.97 5.65 -9.86
N TYR A 152 19.08 5.07 -10.66
CA TYR A 152 18.29 3.88 -10.29
C TYR A 152 18.38 2.78 -11.34
N GLN A 153 19.58 2.52 -11.84
CA GLN A 153 19.82 1.37 -12.70
C GLN A 153 19.96 0.12 -11.86
N ILE A 154 19.10 -0.87 -12.13
CA ILE A 154 19.24 -2.21 -11.58
C ILE A 154 20.61 -2.74 -12.02
N PRO A 155 21.47 -3.22 -11.10
CA PRO A 155 22.80 -3.70 -11.45
C PRO A 155 22.74 -4.79 -12.53
N SER A 156 23.71 -4.80 -13.44
CA SER A 156 23.77 -5.82 -14.48
C SER A 156 23.93 -7.22 -13.86
N GLY A 157 23.18 -8.20 -14.39
CA GLY A 157 23.15 -9.56 -13.86
C GLY A 157 22.17 -9.77 -12.70
N SER A 158 21.52 -8.71 -12.21
CA SER A 158 20.42 -8.83 -11.26
C SER A 158 19.20 -9.48 -11.88
N ARG A 159 18.41 -10.14 -11.04
CA ARG A 159 17.06 -10.59 -11.35
C ARG A 159 16.06 -9.82 -10.50
N ILE A 160 14.88 -9.58 -11.06
CA ILE A 160 13.82 -8.83 -10.38
C ILE A 160 12.86 -9.79 -9.70
N LEU A 161 12.55 -9.51 -8.45
CA LEU A 161 11.57 -10.25 -7.67
C LEU A 161 10.48 -9.28 -7.20
N ARG A 162 9.25 -9.60 -7.59
CA ARG A 162 8.06 -8.90 -7.10
C ARG A 162 7.49 -9.69 -5.92
N LEU A 163 7.37 -9.00 -4.80
CA LEU A 163 6.85 -9.51 -3.55
C LEU A 163 5.50 -8.87 -3.25
N ASN A 164 4.64 -9.68 -2.63
CA ASN A 164 3.38 -9.24 -2.05
C ASN A 164 3.46 -9.53 -0.54
N ASN A 165 2.73 -8.79 0.29
CA ASN A 165 2.90 -8.80 1.75
C ASN A 165 2.59 -10.15 2.43
N ASN A 166 2.07 -11.15 1.72
CA ASN A 166 1.57 -12.40 2.31
C ASN A 166 2.24 -13.67 1.78
N GLU A 167 3.14 -13.56 0.80
CA GLU A 167 3.69 -14.73 0.11
C GLU A 167 5.21 -14.63 0.03
N PHE A 168 5.85 -15.81 0.08
CA PHE A 168 7.27 -15.91 -0.21
C PHE A 168 7.48 -15.88 -1.73
N GLY A 169 8.30 -14.95 -2.20
CA GLY A 169 8.92 -15.02 -3.51
C GLY A 169 10.25 -15.76 -3.41
N GLU A 170 10.58 -16.60 -4.40
CA GLU A 170 11.82 -17.36 -4.40
C GLU A 170 12.75 -16.92 -5.53
N ILE A 171 14.03 -16.73 -5.20
CA ILE A 171 15.07 -16.50 -6.19
C ILE A 171 16.41 -17.05 -5.71
N PHE A 172 17.14 -17.72 -6.61
CA PHE A 172 18.43 -18.35 -6.29
C PHE A 172 18.41 -19.36 -5.12
N GLY A 173 17.24 -19.95 -4.81
CA GLY A 173 17.07 -20.85 -3.67
C GLY A 173 16.80 -20.14 -2.34
N TYR A 174 16.77 -18.80 -2.34
CA TYR A 174 16.38 -17.99 -1.18
C TYR A 174 14.91 -17.60 -1.29
N LYS A 175 14.19 -17.63 -0.17
CA LYS A 175 12.79 -17.21 -0.08
C LYS A 175 12.70 -15.87 0.63
N PHE A 176 12.03 -14.91 0.02
CA PHE A 176 11.87 -13.55 0.50
C PHE A 176 10.39 -13.27 0.77
N ARG A 177 10.09 -12.63 1.90
CA ARG A 177 8.74 -12.14 2.21
C ARG A 177 8.84 -10.76 2.80
N VAL A 178 7.94 -9.86 2.40
CA VAL A 178 7.85 -8.53 3.01
C VAL A 178 7.29 -8.69 4.41
N GLU A 179 8.04 -8.24 5.40
CA GLU A 179 7.62 -8.25 6.80
C GLU A 179 7.07 -6.89 7.20
N PHE A 180 7.77 -5.83 6.81
CA PHE A 180 7.40 -4.48 7.16
C PHE A 180 7.74 -3.49 6.05
N ILE A 181 6.87 -2.51 5.86
CA ILE A 181 7.09 -1.37 4.96
C ILE A 181 7.12 -0.12 5.82
N GLN A 182 8.26 0.59 5.81
CA GLN A 182 8.35 1.87 6.49
C GLN A 182 7.74 2.95 5.60
N TYR A 183 6.87 3.78 6.16
CA TYR A 183 6.29 4.93 5.48
C TYR A 183 6.82 6.24 6.07
N ARG A 184 7.10 7.22 5.21
CA ARG A 184 7.38 8.60 5.59
C ARG A 184 6.41 9.52 4.84
N GLY A 185 5.29 9.82 5.48
CA GLY A 185 4.15 10.43 4.79
C GLY A 185 3.58 9.44 3.76
N HIS A 186 3.61 9.80 2.48
CA HIS A 186 3.16 8.94 1.38
C HIS A 186 4.32 8.24 0.64
N GLU A 187 5.56 8.46 1.07
CA GLU A 187 6.75 7.82 0.50
C GLU A 187 7.08 6.54 1.26
N ILE A 188 7.61 5.55 0.53
CA ILE A 188 8.18 4.33 1.10
C ILE A 188 9.71 4.40 0.99
N PRO A 189 10.42 4.83 2.05
CA PRO A 189 11.88 4.92 2.04
C PRO A 189 12.57 3.55 2.14
N ALA A 190 11.98 2.58 2.85
CA ALA A 190 12.62 1.30 3.14
C ALA A 190 11.60 0.19 3.40
N VAL A 191 12.03 -1.04 3.19
CA VAL A 191 11.30 -2.27 3.46
C VAL A 191 12.17 -3.24 4.26
N LEU A 192 11.57 -3.96 5.19
CA LEU A 192 12.18 -5.08 5.89
C LEU A 192 11.67 -6.37 5.27
N LEU A 193 12.59 -7.26 4.94
CA LEU A 193 12.31 -8.55 4.34
C LEU A 193 12.76 -9.65 5.30
N SER A 194 11.89 -10.64 5.49
CA SER A 194 12.27 -11.93 6.03
C SER A 194 12.85 -12.79 4.90
N VAL A 195 14.04 -13.35 5.12
CA VAL A 195 14.80 -14.13 4.13
C VAL A 195 15.10 -15.51 4.70
N VAL A 196 14.72 -16.55 3.97
CA VAL A 196 15.05 -17.94 4.29
C VAL A 196 16.07 -18.44 3.27
N GLY A 197 17.24 -18.82 3.76
CA GLY A 197 18.33 -19.37 2.97
C GLY A 197 18.04 -20.78 2.44
N PRO A 198 18.80 -21.24 1.44
CA PRO A 198 18.64 -22.59 0.87
C PRO A 198 18.96 -23.71 1.86
N ASP A 199 19.73 -23.41 2.92
CA ASP A 199 20.03 -24.29 4.04
C ASP A 199 18.93 -24.27 5.13
N GLY A 200 17.90 -23.43 4.96
CA GLY A 200 16.83 -23.22 5.93
C GLY A 200 17.14 -22.20 7.03
N SER A 201 18.29 -21.52 6.97
CA SER A 201 18.59 -20.41 7.88
C SER A 201 17.61 -19.24 7.66
N GLU A 202 17.25 -18.53 8.73
CA GLU A 202 16.40 -17.35 8.66
C GLU A 202 17.21 -16.10 9.00
N THR A 203 17.02 -15.03 8.23
CA THR A 203 17.65 -13.74 8.43
C THR A 203 16.72 -12.61 7.98
N GLU A 204 17.08 -11.37 8.30
CA GLU A 204 16.33 -10.17 7.90
C GLU A 204 17.20 -9.28 7.00
N ALA A 205 16.58 -8.70 5.97
CA ALA A 205 17.20 -7.71 5.10
C ALA A 205 16.44 -6.39 5.13
N ALA A 206 17.12 -5.32 5.55
CA ALA A 206 16.60 -3.96 5.44
C ALA A 206 16.98 -3.37 4.07
N CYS A 207 16.06 -3.41 3.12
CA CYS A 207 16.29 -2.84 1.80
C CYS A 207 15.79 -1.40 1.78
N SER A 208 16.67 -0.47 1.45
CA SER A 208 16.25 0.89 1.10
C SER A 208 16.67 1.18 -0.33
N ARG A 209 16.20 2.31 -0.86
CA ARG A 209 16.59 2.74 -2.19
C ARG A 209 18.04 3.21 -2.29
N ASP A 210 18.62 3.65 -1.18
CA ASP A 210 19.98 4.20 -1.10
C ASP A 210 20.96 3.23 -0.42
N MET A 211 20.45 2.07 0.01
CA MET A 211 21.22 1.07 0.75
C MET A 211 20.96 -0.31 0.18
N GLU A 212 22.04 -0.97 -0.19
CA GLU A 212 22.06 -2.35 -0.63
C GLU A 212 22.37 -3.24 0.58
N THR A 213 21.63 -4.33 0.72
CA THR A 213 21.89 -5.34 1.75
C THR A 213 22.62 -6.52 1.12
N ARG A 214 23.61 -7.06 1.82
CA ARG A 214 24.26 -8.31 1.45
C ARG A 214 23.89 -9.42 2.42
N ILE A 215 23.49 -10.56 1.88
CA ILE A 215 23.24 -11.81 2.60
C ILE A 215 24.00 -12.89 1.86
N ASP A 216 24.97 -13.52 2.51
CA ASP A 216 25.84 -14.53 1.90
C ASP A 216 26.49 -14.04 0.59
N ASP A 217 26.22 -14.73 -0.54
CA ASP A 217 26.65 -14.38 -1.89
C ASP A 217 25.63 -13.51 -2.64
N LEU A 218 24.61 -12.97 -1.96
CA LEU A 218 23.59 -12.12 -2.54
C LEU A 218 23.77 -10.65 -2.19
N GLU A 219 23.50 -9.80 -3.18
CA GLU A 219 23.31 -8.36 -3.05
C GLU A 219 21.88 -8.01 -3.46
N ILE A 220 21.19 -7.27 -2.60
CA ILE A 220 19.76 -7.03 -2.67
C ILE A 220 19.51 -5.53 -2.52
N GLY A 221 18.63 -4.97 -3.35
CA GLY A 221 18.20 -3.58 -3.24
C GLY A 221 16.74 -3.37 -3.60
N LEU A 222 16.19 -2.25 -3.12
CA LEU A 222 14.81 -1.86 -3.39
C LEU A 222 14.70 -1.10 -4.71
N TYR A 223 13.88 -1.60 -5.65
CA TYR A 223 13.58 -0.90 -6.89
C TYR A 223 12.35 0.01 -6.74
N SER A 224 11.21 -0.57 -6.38
CA SER A 224 9.95 0.17 -6.18
C SER A 224 9.13 -0.46 -5.06
N ALA A 225 8.34 0.34 -4.35
CA ALA A 225 7.42 -0.17 -3.36
C ALA A 225 6.09 0.58 -3.42
N THR A 226 4.99 -0.12 -3.23
CA THR A 226 3.66 0.44 -3.02
C THR A 226 3.06 -0.21 -1.78
N GLU A 227 1.92 0.28 -1.31
CA GLU A 227 1.16 -0.35 -0.22
C GLU A 227 0.87 -1.84 -0.45
N SER A 228 0.77 -2.28 -1.71
CA SER A 228 0.36 -3.64 -2.07
C SER A 228 1.47 -4.51 -2.67
N SER A 229 2.61 -3.93 -3.03
CA SER A 229 3.67 -4.68 -3.72
C SER A 229 5.03 -4.04 -3.53
N VAL A 230 6.04 -4.89 -3.32
CA VAL A 230 7.44 -4.49 -3.25
C VAL A 230 8.18 -5.16 -4.40
N VAL A 231 8.99 -4.41 -5.11
CA VAL A 231 9.85 -4.92 -6.19
C VAL A 231 11.29 -4.70 -5.77
N ILE A 232 12.01 -5.79 -5.63
CA ILE A 232 13.44 -5.79 -5.33
C ILE A 232 14.22 -6.31 -6.53
N TRP A 233 15.49 -5.95 -6.59
CA TRP A 233 16.47 -6.62 -7.42
C TRP A 233 17.39 -7.46 -6.53
N VAL A 234 17.80 -8.62 -7.04
CA VAL A 234 18.69 -9.56 -6.36
C VAL A 234 19.77 -10.00 -7.32
N LYS A 235 21.03 -9.95 -6.89
CA LYS A 235 22.21 -10.30 -7.67
C LYS A 235 23.10 -11.25 -6.88
N LYS A 236 23.68 -12.23 -7.56
CA LYS A 236 24.80 -13.04 -7.01
C LYS A 236 26.13 -12.31 -7.19
N VAL A 237 26.93 -12.28 -6.14
CA VAL A 237 28.27 -11.66 -6.09
C VAL A 237 29.35 -12.69 -6.41
#